data_AF-A0A1W9RAP8-F1
#
_entry.id   AF-A0A1W9RAP8-F1
#
_cell.length_a   1.000
_cell.length_b   1.000
_cell.length_c   1.000
_cell.angle_alpha   90.00
_cell.angle_beta   90.00
_cell.angle_gamma   90.00
#
_symmetry.space_group_name_H-M   'P 1'
#
loop_
_entity.id
_entity.type
_entity.pdbx_description
1 polymer ?
#
loop_
_entity_poly.entity_id
_entity_poly.type
_entity_poly.pdbx_seq_one_letter_code
_entity_poly.pdbx_strand_id
1 'polypeptide(L)'
;MKRLYLLLFLFILLKLPGFAQTVIWDEEFIVTPAGWEFEGNWGAENDELLLYYYPITENYDFTAESLEIDVPANGGELTINQFVDVYLSYVTNEITEIVVINGEEEDVIWSHELINGVWGTYGGEEISFDMEPYAGETVQLKFRSYGATTGSLWGWYIYSINLTSTFDHELAAMEIEGPKNLFPNVNGTWQVDVKNVGLEAENSFLIKVYSYKEIEDVATVEFDQTIEPGETVSIDFNWSSDVLHNTCLYAEIVSGTDEYPANNHTKDHFIRIEPEFDYSVLLWDNDNGIETIFNPQTGVKEQASQFLVMALYNAGIQFETVQSLPNDISGYDLIITTMGTYCLS
;
A
#
# COMPACT_ATOMS: atom_id res chain seq x y z
N MET A 1 -7.12 -23.43 -41.81
CA MET A 1 -8.15 -22.73 -41.03
C MET A 1 -8.03 -22.96 -39.53
N LYS A 2 -8.16 -24.18 -38.97
CA LYS A 2 -8.05 -24.41 -37.51
C LYS A 2 -6.74 -23.92 -36.85
N ARG A 3 -5.59 -24.03 -37.54
CA ARG A 3 -4.30 -23.50 -37.04
C ARG A 3 -4.18 -21.97 -37.09
N LEU A 4 -4.95 -21.30 -37.95
CA LEU A 4 -4.97 -19.83 -38.05
C LEU A 4 -5.82 -19.24 -36.91
N TYR A 5 -6.95 -19.86 -36.59
CA TYR A 5 -7.77 -19.49 -35.43
C TYR A 5 -7.05 -19.72 -34.11
N LEU A 6 -6.28 -20.80 -33.98
CA LEU A 6 -5.48 -21.04 -32.78
C LEU A 6 -4.37 -19.99 -32.60
N LEU A 7 -3.71 -19.56 -33.68
CA LEU A 7 -2.71 -18.49 -33.67
C LEU A 7 -3.31 -17.10 -33.39
N LEU A 8 -4.48 -16.79 -33.95
CA LEU A 8 -5.23 -15.58 -33.62
C LEU A 8 -5.71 -15.56 -32.17
N PHE A 9 -6.20 -16.70 -31.65
CA PHE A 9 -6.61 -16.83 -30.26
C PHE A 9 -5.42 -16.74 -29.30
N LEU A 10 -4.25 -17.29 -29.68
CA LEU A 10 -3.01 -17.13 -28.91
C LEU A 10 -2.49 -15.68 -28.93
N PHE A 11 -2.63 -14.96 -30.05
CA PHE A 11 -2.28 -13.54 -30.16
C PHE A 11 -3.22 -12.64 -29.35
N ILE A 12 -4.51 -13.00 -29.26
CA ILE A 12 -5.49 -12.29 -28.41
C ILE A 12 -5.25 -12.60 -26.93
N LEU A 13 -4.87 -13.84 -26.58
CA LEU A 13 -4.52 -14.24 -25.21
C LEU A 13 -3.16 -13.69 -24.73
N LEU A 14 -2.21 -13.42 -25.64
CA LEU A 14 -0.93 -12.76 -25.33
C LEU A 14 -1.05 -11.24 -25.23
N LYS A 15 -2.21 -10.67 -25.60
CA LYS A 15 -2.60 -9.28 -25.33
C LYS A 15 -3.54 -9.16 -24.12
N LEU A 16 -3.49 -10.13 -23.20
CA LEU A 16 -4.22 -9.97 -21.94
C LEU A 16 -3.46 -8.95 -21.07
N PRO A 17 -4.14 -7.89 -20.60
CA PRO A 17 -3.55 -6.76 -19.86
C PRO A 17 -3.17 -7.12 -18.42
N GLY A 18 -2.82 -8.37 -18.12
CA GLY A 18 -2.45 -8.78 -16.76
C GLY A 18 -1.19 -8.09 -16.20
N PHE A 19 -0.51 -7.30 -17.04
CA PHE A 19 0.64 -6.47 -16.66
C PHE A 19 0.33 -4.96 -16.67
N ALA A 20 -0.83 -4.56 -17.20
CA ALA A 20 -1.23 -3.17 -17.43
C ALA A 20 -2.48 -2.84 -16.61
N GLN A 21 -2.28 -2.70 -15.31
CA GLN A 21 -3.33 -2.34 -14.36
C GLN A 21 -2.71 -1.42 -13.32
N THR A 22 -3.18 -0.19 -13.30
CA THR A 22 -2.78 0.83 -12.33
C THR A 22 -3.76 0.80 -11.18
N VAL A 23 -3.22 0.67 -9.96
CA VAL A 23 -4.00 0.76 -8.73
C VAL A 23 -4.27 2.23 -8.45
N ILE A 24 -5.56 2.59 -8.43
CA ILE A 24 -6.03 3.95 -8.16
C ILE A 24 -6.29 4.12 -6.67
N TRP A 25 -6.96 3.13 -6.10
CA TRP A 25 -7.27 3.07 -4.68
C TRP A 25 -7.18 1.63 -4.20
N ASP A 26 -6.59 1.45 -3.03
CA ASP A 26 -6.43 0.17 -2.37
C ASP A 26 -6.63 0.38 -0.87
N GLU A 27 -7.61 -0.31 -0.30
CA GLU A 27 -7.98 -0.24 1.10
C GLU A 27 -8.15 -1.65 1.64
N GLU A 28 -7.24 -2.05 2.52
CA GLU A 28 -7.22 -3.36 3.19
C GLU A 28 -7.62 -3.25 4.67
N PHE A 29 -7.94 -2.04 5.17
CA PHE A 29 -8.39 -1.79 6.55
C PHE A 29 -7.45 -2.28 7.67
N ILE A 30 -6.15 -2.47 7.37
CA ILE A 30 -5.12 -2.90 8.33
C ILE A 30 -5.02 -1.95 9.54
N VAL A 31 -5.35 -0.68 9.32
CA VAL A 31 -5.52 0.33 10.36
C VAL A 31 -6.90 0.97 10.21
N THR A 32 -7.42 1.57 11.28
CA THR A 32 -8.66 2.35 11.20
C THR A 32 -8.55 3.37 10.06
N PRO A 33 -9.41 3.30 9.05
CA PRO A 33 -9.22 4.06 7.82
C PRO A 33 -9.51 5.53 8.09
N ALA A 34 -8.65 6.41 7.57
CA ALA A 34 -8.81 7.85 7.72
C ALA A 34 -9.83 8.39 6.70
N GLY A 35 -10.64 9.37 7.11
CA GLY A 35 -11.58 10.05 6.21
C GLY A 35 -12.92 9.35 5.98
N TRP A 36 -13.12 8.18 6.59
CA TRP A 36 -14.43 7.51 6.58
C TRP A 36 -15.39 8.12 7.58
N GLU A 37 -16.66 8.22 7.19
CA GLU A 37 -17.75 8.65 8.04
C GLU A 37 -18.66 7.47 8.35
N PHE A 38 -18.95 7.24 9.64
CA PHE A 38 -19.73 6.11 10.12
C PHE A 38 -20.99 6.58 10.83
N GLU A 39 -22.14 6.05 10.41
CA GLU A 39 -23.42 6.22 11.08
C GLU A 39 -23.95 4.90 11.66
N GLY A 40 -24.49 4.97 12.87
CA GLY A 40 -25.09 3.81 13.53
C GLY A 40 -24.05 2.82 14.07
N ASN A 41 -24.18 1.55 13.70
CA ASN A 41 -23.36 0.46 14.22
C ASN A 41 -22.19 0.08 13.31
N TRP A 42 -21.83 0.94 12.35
CA TRP A 42 -20.62 0.79 11.56
C TRP A 42 -19.37 1.08 12.39
N GLY A 43 -18.29 0.37 12.08
CA GLY A 43 -16.96 0.62 12.59
C GLY A 43 -15.89 -0.02 11.71
N ALA A 44 -14.63 0.17 12.09
CA ALA A 44 -13.49 -0.45 11.44
C ALA A 44 -12.56 -1.04 12.50
N GLU A 45 -12.36 -2.35 12.46
CA GLU A 45 -11.53 -3.10 13.41
C GLU A 45 -10.90 -4.31 12.69
N ASN A 46 -9.65 -4.65 13.00
CA ASN A 46 -9.01 -5.91 12.60
C ASN A 46 -9.13 -6.26 11.09
N ASP A 47 -8.60 -5.42 10.20
CA ASP A 47 -8.53 -5.71 8.76
C ASP A 47 -9.90 -5.75 8.05
N GLU A 48 -10.93 -5.12 8.62
CA GLU A 48 -12.27 -5.02 8.02
C GLU A 48 -13.05 -3.77 8.44
N LEU A 49 -13.93 -3.32 7.52
CA LEU A 49 -15.10 -2.52 7.83
C LEU A 49 -16.21 -3.45 8.33
N LEU A 50 -16.85 -3.13 9.45
CA LEU A 50 -17.88 -3.97 10.04
C LEU A 50 -19.13 -3.17 10.39
N LEU A 51 -20.26 -3.59 9.84
CA LEU A 51 -21.58 -3.26 10.38
C LEU A 51 -22.00 -4.37 11.34
N TYR A 52 -22.11 -4.04 12.64
CA TYR A 52 -22.55 -4.99 13.64
C TYR A 52 -24.05 -4.84 13.98
N TYR A 53 -24.74 -5.96 14.18
CA TYR A 53 -26.18 -5.96 14.45
C TYR A 53 -26.57 -5.29 15.78
N TYR A 54 -25.65 -5.21 16.74
CA TYR A 54 -25.89 -4.73 18.09
C TYR A 54 -25.31 -3.32 18.34
N PRO A 55 -26.01 -2.43 19.07
CA PRO A 55 -27.36 -2.60 19.66
C PRO A 55 -28.45 -2.75 18.60
N ILE A 56 -29.44 -3.60 18.90
CA ILE A 56 -30.59 -3.79 18.01
C ILE A 56 -31.34 -2.47 17.90
N THR A 57 -31.45 -1.95 16.68
CA THR A 57 -32.07 -0.66 16.39
C THR A 57 -33.27 -0.86 15.47
N GLU A 58 -34.41 -0.26 15.80
CA GLU A 58 -35.63 -0.29 14.99
C GLU A 58 -35.65 0.87 13.98
N ASN A 59 -36.22 0.64 12.80
CA ASN A 59 -36.33 1.61 11.69
C ASN A 59 -34.99 2.31 11.39
N TYR A 60 -33.93 1.51 11.28
CA TYR A 60 -32.58 2.02 11.09
C TYR A 60 -32.29 2.28 9.61
N ASP A 61 -31.32 3.16 9.40
CA ASP A 61 -30.72 3.48 8.12
C ASP A 61 -29.28 3.89 8.45
N PHE A 62 -28.35 2.96 8.29
CA PHE A 62 -26.97 3.09 8.72
C PHE A 62 -26.05 3.10 7.51
N THR A 63 -25.07 3.99 7.53
CA THR A 63 -24.12 4.19 6.43
C THR A 63 -22.67 4.16 6.91
N ALA A 64 -21.80 3.65 6.05
CA ALA A 64 -20.37 3.93 6.07
C ALA A 64 -20.01 4.57 4.74
N GLU A 65 -19.47 5.79 4.77
CA GLU A 65 -19.13 6.58 3.59
C GLU A 65 -17.61 6.76 3.52
N SER A 66 -17.04 6.49 2.34
CA SER A 66 -15.60 6.65 2.09
C SER A 66 -15.22 8.12 1.92
N LEU A 67 -13.92 8.39 1.87
CA LEU A 67 -13.40 9.62 1.28
C LEU A 67 -13.82 9.76 -0.20
N GLU A 68 -13.64 10.96 -0.74
CA GLU A 68 -13.69 11.23 -2.18
C GLU A 68 -12.59 10.46 -2.92
N ILE A 69 -12.95 9.89 -4.07
CA ILE A 69 -12.11 9.07 -4.95
C ILE A 69 -12.23 9.66 -6.36
N ASP A 70 -11.09 10.01 -6.95
CA ASP A 70 -11.05 10.44 -8.35
C ASP A 70 -11.07 9.21 -9.26
N VAL A 71 -12.15 9.03 -10.01
CA VAL A 71 -12.24 7.95 -11.00
C VAL A 71 -11.50 8.41 -12.26
N PRO A 72 -10.53 7.63 -12.76
CA PRO A 72 -9.82 7.98 -13.98
C PRO A 72 -10.72 8.20 -15.20
N ALA A 73 -10.25 8.96 -16.18
CA ALA A 73 -11.02 9.34 -17.38
C ALA A 73 -11.39 8.15 -18.30
N ASN A 74 -10.71 7.02 -18.12
CA ASN A 74 -10.95 5.71 -18.73
C ASN A 74 -11.80 4.79 -17.85
N GLY A 75 -12.33 5.29 -16.73
CA GLY A 75 -13.09 4.51 -15.76
C GLY A 75 -12.18 3.60 -14.93
N GLY A 76 -12.65 2.38 -14.69
CA GLY A 76 -11.92 1.38 -13.95
C GLY A 76 -12.78 0.22 -13.52
N GLU A 77 -12.17 -0.74 -12.83
CA GLU A 77 -12.85 -1.84 -12.17
C GLU A 77 -12.73 -1.65 -10.64
N LEU A 78 -13.87 -1.49 -9.99
CA LEU A 78 -13.99 -1.47 -8.53
C LEU A 78 -14.28 -2.89 -8.05
N THR A 79 -13.36 -3.49 -7.32
CA THR A 79 -13.52 -4.79 -6.69
C THR A 79 -13.67 -4.61 -5.18
N ILE A 80 -14.70 -5.23 -4.62
CA ILE A 80 -15.00 -5.22 -3.19
C ILE A 80 -15.04 -6.66 -2.70
N ASN A 81 -14.26 -6.96 -1.68
CA ASN A 81 -14.28 -8.24 -1.00
C ASN A 81 -15.15 -8.13 0.25
N GLN A 82 -16.26 -8.87 0.32
CA GLN A 82 -17.22 -8.73 1.41
C GLN A 82 -17.92 -10.03 1.82
N PHE A 83 -18.60 -10.02 2.96
CA PHE A 83 -19.44 -11.09 3.47
C PHE A 83 -20.63 -10.53 4.25
N VAL A 84 -21.85 -11.00 3.95
CA VAL A 84 -23.06 -10.63 4.70
C VAL A 84 -23.59 -11.84 5.45
N ASP A 85 -23.49 -11.79 6.78
CA ASP A 85 -24.00 -12.85 7.66
C ASP A 85 -25.42 -12.53 8.13
N VAL A 86 -26.31 -13.52 8.03
CA VAL A 86 -27.75 -13.37 8.26
C VAL A 86 -28.27 -14.49 9.15
N TYR A 87 -29.00 -14.13 10.20
CA TYR A 87 -29.53 -15.06 11.19
C TYR A 87 -31.02 -15.37 11.05
N LEU A 88 -31.86 -14.37 10.77
CA LEU A 88 -33.32 -14.51 10.69
C LEU A 88 -33.88 -14.09 9.32
N SER A 89 -33.35 -14.68 8.24
CA SER A 89 -33.75 -14.33 6.87
C SER A 89 -35.26 -14.42 6.61
N TYR A 90 -35.99 -15.36 7.22
CA TYR A 90 -37.41 -15.59 6.88
C TYR A 90 -38.40 -14.52 7.34
N VAL A 91 -37.99 -13.51 8.12
CA VAL A 91 -38.88 -12.50 8.71
C VAL A 91 -38.24 -11.12 8.73
N THR A 92 -37.76 -10.66 7.57
CA THR A 92 -37.11 -9.35 7.48
C THR A 92 -37.42 -8.61 6.19
N ASN A 93 -37.31 -7.28 6.25
CA ASN A 93 -37.25 -6.35 5.12
C ASN A 93 -35.93 -5.57 5.13
N GLU A 94 -34.94 -6.05 5.87
CA GLU A 94 -33.59 -5.49 5.92
C GLU A 94 -32.88 -5.68 4.58
N ILE A 95 -32.18 -4.64 4.14
CA ILE A 95 -31.45 -4.59 2.87
C ILE A 95 -30.04 -4.05 3.14
N THR A 96 -29.06 -4.56 2.41
CA THR A 96 -27.69 -4.02 2.32
C THR A 96 -27.43 -3.56 0.89
N GLU A 97 -26.86 -2.37 0.72
CA GLU A 97 -26.62 -1.73 -0.57
C GLU A 97 -25.22 -1.12 -0.64
N ILE A 98 -24.57 -1.28 -1.79
CA ILE A 98 -23.37 -0.51 -2.14
C ILE A 98 -23.83 0.57 -3.13
N VAL A 99 -23.47 1.81 -2.81
CA VAL A 99 -23.92 3.01 -3.50
C VAL A 99 -22.71 3.82 -3.92
N VAL A 100 -22.72 4.35 -5.14
CA VAL A 100 -21.77 5.39 -5.58
C VAL A 100 -22.46 6.73 -5.44
N ILE A 101 -21.82 7.64 -4.71
CA ILE A 101 -22.26 9.04 -4.55
C ILE A 101 -21.50 9.88 -5.57
N ASN A 102 -22.21 10.59 -6.43
CA ASN A 102 -21.66 11.59 -7.35
C ASN A 102 -22.35 12.93 -7.11
N GLY A 103 -21.72 13.80 -6.32
CA GLY A 103 -22.33 15.05 -5.86
C GLY A 103 -23.57 14.82 -4.99
N GLU A 104 -24.75 15.16 -5.50
CA GLU A 104 -26.04 14.93 -4.82
C GLU A 104 -26.76 13.64 -5.30
N GLU A 105 -26.22 12.96 -6.31
CA GLU A 105 -26.82 11.75 -6.88
C GLU A 105 -26.27 10.49 -6.19
N GLU A 106 -27.17 9.55 -5.87
CA GLU A 106 -26.85 8.23 -5.33
C GLU A 106 -27.26 7.16 -6.34
N ASP A 107 -26.30 6.34 -6.79
CA ASP A 107 -26.57 5.19 -7.64
C ASP A 107 -26.27 3.88 -6.93
N VAL A 108 -27.27 2.99 -6.85
CA VAL A 108 -27.15 1.69 -6.18
C VAL A 108 -26.56 0.69 -7.17
N ILE A 109 -25.27 0.39 -7.00
CA ILE A 109 -24.54 -0.56 -7.85
C ILE A 109 -24.67 -2.01 -7.39
N TRP A 110 -25.07 -2.22 -6.13
CA TRP A 110 -25.38 -3.54 -5.58
C TRP A 110 -26.42 -3.46 -4.47
N SER A 111 -27.30 -4.47 -4.40
CA SER A 111 -28.32 -4.58 -3.37
C SER A 111 -28.57 -6.05 -3.03
N HIS A 112 -28.72 -6.35 -1.75
CA HIS A 112 -29.04 -7.67 -1.24
C HIS A 112 -30.09 -7.57 -0.14
N GLU A 113 -31.27 -8.13 -0.41
CA GLU A 113 -32.31 -8.28 0.61
C GLU A 113 -31.97 -9.44 1.53
N LEU A 114 -31.93 -9.21 2.85
CA LEU A 114 -31.52 -10.24 3.82
C LEU A 114 -32.51 -11.43 3.89
N ILE A 115 -33.70 -11.30 3.30
CA ILE A 115 -34.63 -12.42 3.11
C ILE A 115 -34.03 -13.55 2.26
N ASN A 116 -33.04 -13.23 1.43
CA ASN A 116 -32.32 -14.19 0.59
C ASN A 116 -31.23 -14.96 1.35
N GLY A 117 -31.01 -14.66 2.64
CA GLY A 117 -30.02 -15.31 3.48
C GLY A 117 -28.62 -14.71 3.33
N VAL A 118 -27.62 -15.50 3.66
CA VAL A 118 -26.19 -15.12 3.63
C VAL A 118 -25.75 -14.79 2.20
N TRP A 119 -24.91 -13.76 2.05
CA TRP A 119 -24.18 -13.46 0.81
C TRP A 119 -22.68 -13.65 1.03
N GLY A 120 -22.01 -14.29 0.08
CA GLY A 120 -20.57 -14.53 0.15
C GLY A 120 -20.17 -15.73 1.00
N THR A 121 -18.88 -15.84 1.28
CA THR A 121 -18.31 -16.81 2.21
C THR A 121 -17.58 -16.14 3.37
N TYR A 122 -17.47 -16.85 4.49
CA TYR A 122 -16.68 -16.38 5.63
C TYR A 122 -15.22 -16.17 5.21
N GLY A 123 -14.69 -14.97 5.45
CA GLY A 123 -13.38 -14.53 4.93
C GLY A 123 -13.45 -13.87 3.56
N GLY A 124 -14.65 -13.65 3.03
CA GLY A 124 -14.89 -12.80 1.87
C GLY A 124 -15.28 -13.51 0.59
N GLU A 125 -16.09 -12.85 -0.23
CA GLU A 125 -16.29 -13.14 -1.65
C GLU A 125 -16.19 -11.83 -2.44
N GLU A 126 -15.46 -11.86 -3.56
CA GLU A 126 -15.25 -10.69 -4.40
C GLU A 126 -16.46 -10.40 -5.28
N ILE A 127 -16.79 -9.12 -5.40
CA ILE A 127 -17.69 -8.59 -6.41
C ILE A 127 -17.03 -7.41 -7.10
N SER A 128 -17.18 -7.34 -8.43
CA SER A 128 -16.58 -6.29 -9.25
C SER A 128 -17.64 -5.46 -9.96
N PHE A 129 -17.38 -4.17 -10.07
CA PHE A 129 -18.24 -3.18 -10.69
C PHE A 129 -17.46 -2.35 -11.70
N ASP A 130 -18.11 -2.07 -12.82
CA ASP A 130 -17.58 -1.19 -13.86
C ASP A 130 -17.78 0.27 -13.45
N MET A 131 -16.67 1.02 -13.40
CA MET A 131 -16.64 2.44 -13.04
C MET A 131 -16.57 3.36 -14.27
N GLU A 132 -16.64 2.83 -15.50
CA GLU A 132 -16.79 3.63 -16.73
C GLU A 132 -17.93 4.68 -16.66
N PRO A 133 -19.10 4.41 -16.03
CA PRO A 133 -20.16 5.42 -15.88
C PRO A 133 -19.75 6.67 -15.10
N TYR A 134 -18.67 6.59 -14.30
CA TYR A 134 -18.16 7.66 -13.44
C TYR A 134 -16.81 8.20 -13.92
N ALA A 135 -16.39 7.85 -15.14
CA ALA A 135 -15.07 8.18 -15.64
C ALA A 135 -14.81 9.69 -15.65
N GLY A 136 -13.71 10.11 -15.00
CA GLY A 136 -13.31 11.51 -14.88
C GLY A 136 -14.07 12.32 -13.82
N GLU A 137 -14.93 11.67 -13.03
CA GLU A 137 -15.67 12.28 -11.92
C GLU A 137 -15.01 11.95 -10.58
N THR A 138 -15.27 12.79 -9.58
CA THR A 138 -14.92 12.51 -8.18
C THR A 138 -16.15 11.92 -7.48
N VAL A 139 -16.03 10.72 -6.92
CA VAL A 139 -17.14 9.98 -6.29
C VAL A 139 -16.81 9.54 -4.87
N GLN A 140 -17.81 9.10 -4.11
CA GLN A 140 -17.62 8.38 -2.84
C GLN A 140 -18.33 7.03 -2.91
N LEU A 141 -17.85 6.05 -2.14
CA LEU A 141 -18.58 4.81 -1.89
C LEU A 141 -19.36 4.90 -0.59
N LYS A 142 -20.59 4.40 -0.61
CA LYS A 142 -21.47 4.27 0.54
C LYS A 142 -21.92 2.83 0.70
N PHE A 143 -21.65 2.28 1.87
CA PHE A 143 -22.21 1.00 2.32
C PHE A 143 -23.40 1.30 3.21
N ARG A 144 -24.60 0.99 2.73
CA ARG A 144 -25.85 1.33 3.42
C ARG A 144 -26.59 0.06 3.82
N SER A 145 -27.12 0.04 5.03
CA SER A 145 -28.11 -0.95 5.42
C SER A 145 -29.29 -0.28 6.10
N TYR A 146 -30.50 -0.71 5.74
CA TYR A 146 -31.74 -0.17 6.30
C TYR A 146 -32.81 -1.25 6.42
N GLY A 147 -33.75 -1.04 7.33
CA GLY A 147 -34.83 -2.00 7.57
C GLY A 147 -35.63 -1.76 8.84
N ALA A 148 -36.58 -2.64 9.12
CA ALA A 148 -37.43 -2.54 10.30
C ALA A 148 -36.65 -2.71 11.61
N THR A 149 -35.62 -3.54 11.64
CA THR A 149 -34.77 -3.82 12.81
C THR A 149 -33.37 -4.19 12.33
N THR A 150 -32.29 -4.07 13.11
CA THR A 150 -30.99 -4.69 12.74
C THR A 150 -30.88 -6.18 13.13
N GLY A 151 -31.96 -6.80 13.62
CA GLY A 151 -31.94 -8.10 14.27
C GLY A 151 -31.85 -9.32 13.33
N SER A 152 -31.96 -9.14 12.02
CA SER A 152 -31.80 -10.25 11.06
C SER A 152 -30.38 -10.34 10.51
N LEU A 153 -29.67 -9.23 10.43
CA LEU A 153 -28.23 -9.15 10.22
C LEU A 153 -27.47 -9.72 11.43
N TRP A 154 -26.38 -10.45 11.19
CA TRP A 154 -25.35 -10.73 12.21
C TRP A 154 -24.14 -9.82 12.04
N GLY A 155 -23.72 -9.63 10.80
CA GLY A 155 -22.72 -8.64 10.45
C GLY A 155 -22.64 -8.48 8.95
N TRP A 156 -22.13 -7.32 8.53
CA TRP A 156 -21.66 -7.11 7.18
C TRP A 156 -20.19 -6.68 7.24
N TYR A 157 -19.35 -7.49 6.61
CA TYR A 157 -17.91 -7.41 6.65
C TYR A 157 -17.40 -6.97 5.28
N ILE A 158 -16.64 -5.89 5.21
CA ILE A 158 -15.89 -5.47 4.01
C ILE A 158 -14.41 -5.63 4.32
N TYR A 159 -13.76 -6.57 3.64
CA TYR A 159 -12.38 -6.93 3.89
C TYR A 159 -11.40 -6.10 3.07
N SER A 160 -11.76 -5.78 1.82
CA SER A 160 -10.96 -4.90 0.99
C SER A 160 -11.76 -4.21 -0.09
N ILE A 161 -11.25 -3.07 -0.52
CA ILE A 161 -11.75 -2.30 -1.65
C ILE A 161 -10.57 -1.95 -2.54
N ASN A 162 -10.67 -2.26 -3.83
CA ASN A 162 -9.64 -2.00 -4.80
C ASN A 162 -10.27 -1.37 -6.05
N LEU A 163 -9.79 -0.19 -6.44
CA LEU A 163 -10.12 0.44 -7.72
C LEU A 163 -8.88 0.40 -8.59
N THR A 164 -9.03 -0.19 -9.77
CA THR A 164 -7.96 -0.24 -10.77
C THR A 164 -8.42 0.33 -12.10
N SER A 165 -7.47 0.82 -12.88
CA SER A 165 -7.74 1.27 -14.25
C SER A 165 -6.62 0.85 -15.20
N THR A 166 -6.90 0.91 -16.50
CA THR A 166 -5.96 0.51 -17.55
C THR A 166 -5.72 1.69 -18.48
N PHE A 167 -4.51 2.20 -18.46
CA PHE A 167 -4.07 3.34 -19.27
C PHE A 167 -3.27 2.87 -20.49
N ASP A 168 -3.27 3.67 -21.55
CA ASP A 168 -2.45 3.41 -22.72
C ASP A 168 -0.99 3.78 -22.42
N HIS A 169 -0.77 4.94 -21.81
CA HIS A 169 0.54 5.53 -21.54
C HIS A 169 0.72 5.79 -20.04
N GLU A 170 1.46 4.91 -19.36
CA GLU A 170 1.47 4.94 -17.89
C GLU A 170 2.76 4.37 -17.29
N LEU A 171 3.42 5.19 -16.47
CA LEU A 171 4.68 4.89 -15.79
C LEU A 171 4.46 4.98 -14.28
N ALA A 172 4.94 3.98 -13.54
CA ALA A 172 4.93 3.99 -12.08
C ALA A 172 6.36 4.10 -11.54
N ALA A 173 6.56 5.00 -10.56
CA ALA A 173 7.79 5.09 -9.80
C ALA A 173 7.73 4.09 -8.64
N MET A 174 8.54 3.03 -8.71
CA MET A 174 8.43 1.90 -7.78
C MET A 174 9.19 2.15 -6.48
N GLU A 175 10.51 2.31 -6.58
CA GLU A 175 11.39 2.46 -5.43
C GLU A 175 12.65 3.25 -5.82
N ILE A 176 13.23 3.91 -4.82
CA ILE A 176 14.57 4.49 -4.89
C ILE A 176 15.45 3.80 -3.85
N GLU A 177 16.54 3.20 -4.31
CA GLU A 177 17.50 2.49 -3.48
C GLU A 177 18.88 3.16 -3.51
N GLY A 178 19.62 2.99 -2.43
CA GLY A 178 20.99 3.48 -2.31
C GLY A 178 21.51 3.40 -0.87
N PRO A 179 22.67 4.02 -0.61
CA PRO A 179 23.25 4.05 0.74
C PRO A 179 22.28 4.62 1.78
N LYS A 180 22.28 4.05 2.99
CA LYS A 180 21.55 4.63 4.14
C LYS A 180 22.38 5.70 4.86
N ASN A 181 23.68 5.78 4.56
CA ASN A 181 24.57 6.82 5.04
C ASN A 181 25.57 7.24 3.96
N LEU A 182 25.95 8.52 3.97
CA LEU A 182 27.04 9.07 3.16
C LEU A 182 27.93 9.97 4.03
N PHE A 183 29.23 9.98 3.71
CA PHE A 183 30.12 11.01 4.21
C PHE A 183 29.98 12.29 3.38
N PRO A 184 30.25 13.47 3.96
CA PRO A 184 30.13 14.72 3.23
C PRO A 184 31.04 14.73 2.00
N ASN A 185 30.52 15.21 0.87
CA ASN A 185 31.21 15.25 -0.42
C ASN A 185 31.59 13.88 -1.02
N VAL A 186 31.08 12.77 -0.48
CA VAL A 186 31.25 11.44 -1.07
C VAL A 186 30.01 11.07 -1.86
N ASN A 187 30.18 10.78 -3.15
CA ASN A 187 29.09 10.33 -4.01
C ASN A 187 28.62 8.93 -3.59
N GLY A 188 27.32 8.81 -3.35
CA GLY A 188 26.60 7.55 -3.38
C GLY A 188 26.13 7.23 -4.79
N THR A 189 26.01 5.94 -5.08
CA THR A 189 25.32 5.43 -6.26
C THR A 189 23.93 5.01 -5.84
N TRP A 190 22.95 5.47 -6.60
CA TRP A 190 21.53 5.32 -6.35
C TRP A 190 20.86 4.73 -7.56
N GLN A 191 19.74 4.05 -7.33
CA GLN A 191 18.98 3.36 -8.36
C GLN A 191 17.50 3.70 -8.17
N VAL A 192 16.82 4.08 -9.24
CA VAL A 192 15.36 4.28 -9.26
C VAL A 192 14.75 3.24 -10.17
N ASP A 193 13.79 2.49 -9.66
CA ASP A 193 13.03 1.52 -10.44
C ASP A 193 11.76 2.17 -10.99
N VAL A 194 11.61 2.11 -12.31
CA VAL A 194 10.46 2.63 -13.06
C VAL A 194 9.81 1.48 -13.80
N LYS A 195 8.49 1.35 -13.70
CA LYS A 195 7.74 0.31 -14.38
C LYS A 195 6.77 0.93 -15.38
N ASN A 196 6.76 0.40 -16.61
CA ASN A 196 5.66 0.68 -17.53
C ASN A 196 4.45 -0.18 -17.13
N VAL A 197 3.39 0.47 -16.67
CA VAL A 197 2.11 -0.12 -16.26
C VAL A 197 0.99 0.20 -17.27
N GLY A 198 1.32 0.87 -18.38
CA GLY A 198 0.44 1.11 -19.52
C GLY A 198 0.41 -0.02 -20.53
N LEU A 199 -0.43 0.14 -21.55
CA LEU A 199 -0.59 -0.79 -22.67
C LEU A 199 0.39 -0.54 -23.83
N GLU A 200 0.92 0.67 -23.94
CA GLU A 200 1.84 1.10 -24.99
C GLU A 200 3.27 1.26 -24.46
N ALA A 201 4.25 1.17 -25.35
CA ALA A 201 5.65 1.32 -24.98
C ALA A 201 6.00 2.79 -24.69
N GLU A 202 6.74 3.03 -23.61
CA GLU A 202 7.12 4.37 -23.14
C GLU A 202 8.59 4.68 -23.43
N ASN A 203 8.90 5.96 -23.62
CA ASN A 203 10.26 6.47 -23.77
C ASN A 203 10.29 7.98 -23.54
N SER A 204 11.48 8.56 -23.42
CA SER A 204 11.70 10.01 -23.40
C SER A 204 11.03 10.71 -22.20
N PHE A 205 11.30 10.23 -20.99
CA PHE A 205 10.86 10.85 -19.74
C PHE A 205 12.06 11.26 -18.87
N LEU A 206 11.78 12.06 -17.85
CA LEU A 206 12.78 12.51 -16.87
C LEU A 206 12.53 11.83 -15.53
N ILE A 207 13.63 11.50 -14.84
CA ILE A 207 13.61 11.20 -13.41
C ILE A 207 14.22 12.38 -12.68
N LYS A 208 13.42 13.03 -11.85
CA LYS A 208 13.87 14.08 -10.93
C LYS A 208 13.95 13.51 -9.54
N VAL A 209 15.07 13.73 -8.87
CA VAL A 209 15.29 13.28 -7.50
C VAL A 209 15.29 14.50 -6.60
N TYR A 210 14.60 14.42 -5.48
CA TYR A 210 14.52 15.52 -4.53
C TYR A 210 14.97 15.08 -3.14
N SER A 211 15.36 16.07 -2.34
CA SER A 211 15.62 15.92 -0.91
C SER A 211 14.66 16.83 -0.16
N TYR A 212 14.06 16.34 0.93
CA TYR A 212 13.21 17.18 1.81
C TYR A 212 13.96 18.34 2.50
N LYS A 213 15.28 18.43 2.33
CA LYS A 213 16.12 19.52 2.86
C LYS A 213 16.61 20.49 1.80
N GLU A 214 16.38 20.19 0.52
CA GLU A 214 16.78 21.04 -0.61
C GLU A 214 15.55 21.56 -1.33
N ILE A 215 15.65 22.75 -1.93
CA ILE A 215 14.52 23.39 -2.63
C ILE A 215 14.44 22.93 -4.09
N GLU A 216 15.60 22.65 -4.69
CA GLU A 216 15.73 22.22 -6.08
C GLU A 216 15.92 20.70 -6.14
N ASP A 217 15.70 20.11 -7.32
CA ASP A 217 16.03 18.70 -7.55
C ASP A 217 17.54 18.49 -7.39
N VAL A 218 17.90 17.39 -6.72
CA VAL A 218 19.27 17.03 -6.44
C VAL A 218 19.93 16.24 -7.57
N ALA A 219 19.10 15.68 -8.46
CA ALA A 219 19.52 15.07 -9.72
C ALA A 219 18.35 15.08 -10.71
N THR A 220 18.67 15.26 -11.99
CA THR A 220 17.77 15.01 -13.12
C THR A 220 18.45 14.03 -14.07
N VAL A 221 17.76 12.95 -14.44
CA VAL A 221 18.23 11.93 -15.38
C VAL A 221 17.25 11.85 -16.54
N GLU A 222 17.75 12.00 -17.77
CA GLU A 222 16.96 11.75 -18.99
C GLU A 222 17.00 10.26 -19.33
N PHE A 223 15.84 9.66 -19.62
CA PHE A 223 15.74 8.28 -20.05
C PHE A 223 15.11 8.18 -21.44
N ASP A 224 15.93 7.86 -22.43
CA ASP A 224 15.54 7.81 -23.85
C ASP A 224 15.36 6.37 -24.39
N GLN A 225 15.57 5.35 -23.55
CA GLN A 225 15.35 3.97 -23.98
C GLN A 225 13.85 3.64 -23.94
N THR A 226 13.45 2.67 -24.75
CA THR A 226 12.07 2.17 -24.76
C THR A 226 11.86 1.18 -23.62
N ILE A 227 10.77 1.36 -22.88
CA ILE A 227 10.28 0.43 -21.86
C ILE A 227 8.99 -0.22 -22.38
N GLU A 228 9.00 -1.53 -22.55
CA GLU A 228 7.82 -2.27 -23.02
C GLU A 228 6.76 -2.40 -21.91
N PRO A 229 5.47 -2.60 -22.26
CA PRO A 229 4.41 -2.83 -21.28
C PRO A 229 4.75 -3.93 -20.25
N GLY A 230 4.64 -3.61 -18.97
CA GLY A 230 4.97 -4.48 -17.85
C GLY A 230 6.47 -4.59 -17.51
N GLU A 231 7.36 -3.99 -18.30
CA GLU A 231 8.80 -3.97 -18.03
C GLU A 231 9.15 -2.99 -16.91
N THR A 232 10.07 -3.40 -16.04
CA THR A 232 10.70 -2.55 -15.04
C THR A 232 12.14 -2.29 -15.45
N VAL A 233 12.53 -1.02 -15.44
CA VAL A 233 13.91 -0.57 -15.69
C VAL A 233 14.46 0.10 -14.46
N SER A 234 15.76 -0.08 -14.26
CA SER A 234 16.50 0.53 -13.17
C SER A 234 17.41 1.62 -13.71
N ILE A 235 17.29 2.81 -13.14
CA ILE A 235 17.97 4.03 -13.61
C ILE A 235 18.94 4.49 -12.53
N ASP A 236 20.23 4.43 -12.85
CA ASP A 236 21.28 4.81 -11.91
C ASP A 236 21.57 6.31 -11.95
N PHE A 237 21.82 6.89 -10.78
CA PHE A 237 22.38 8.23 -10.66
C PHE A 237 23.38 8.31 -9.50
N ASN A 238 24.16 9.40 -9.47
CA ASN A 238 25.10 9.66 -8.38
C ASN A 238 24.74 10.97 -7.70
N TRP A 239 24.76 10.97 -6.37
CA TRP A 239 24.48 12.15 -5.57
C TRP A 239 25.35 12.18 -4.31
N SER A 240 25.71 13.39 -3.87
CA SER A 240 26.37 13.68 -2.61
C SER A 240 25.84 14.98 -2.02
N SER A 241 26.05 15.18 -0.72
CA SER A 241 25.80 16.44 -0.04
C SER A 241 27.04 16.86 0.76
N ASP A 242 27.25 18.16 0.90
CA ASP A 242 28.27 18.76 1.78
C ASP A 242 27.69 19.23 3.12
N VAL A 243 26.36 19.19 3.27
CA VAL A 243 25.65 19.64 4.47
C VAL A 243 25.37 18.45 5.38
N LEU A 244 25.76 18.57 6.66
CA LEU A 244 25.51 17.56 7.68
C LEU A 244 24.05 17.56 8.13
N HIS A 245 23.29 16.54 7.75
CA HIS A 245 21.88 16.41 8.13
C HIS A 245 21.33 15.01 7.82
N ASN A 246 20.16 14.72 8.38
CA ASN A 246 19.33 13.59 7.95
C ASN A 246 18.24 14.12 7.01
N THR A 247 17.98 13.40 5.92
CA THR A 247 16.92 13.70 4.96
C THR A 247 16.32 12.39 4.43
N CYS A 248 15.31 12.51 3.59
CA CYS A 248 14.87 11.43 2.71
C CYS A 248 15.04 11.90 1.26
N LEU A 249 15.40 10.96 0.39
CA LEU A 249 15.33 11.14 -1.05
C LEU A 249 14.07 10.47 -1.59
N TYR A 250 13.48 11.07 -2.61
CA TYR A 250 12.41 10.48 -3.41
C TYR A 250 12.63 10.86 -4.87
N ALA A 251 12.13 10.03 -5.78
CA ALA A 251 12.17 10.31 -7.20
C ALA A 251 10.75 10.58 -7.73
N GLU A 252 10.67 11.47 -8.71
CA GLU A 252 9.48 11.82 -9.46
C GLU A 252 9.73 11.55 -10.95
N ILE A 253 8.81 10.83 -11.59
CA ILE A 253 8.78 10.69 -13.04
C ILE A 253 8.09 11.93 -13.63
N VAL A 254 8.75 12.56 -14.61
CA VAL A 254 8.15 13.65 -15.39
C VAL A 254 8.10 13.21 -16.84
N SER A 255 6.89 12.85 -17.29
CA SER A 255 6.58 12.48 -18.66
C SER A 255 5.47 13.40 -19.21
N GLY A 256 5.49 13.62 -20.52
CA GLY A 256 4.44 14.39 -21.21
C GLY A 256 3.27 13.53 -21.70
N THR A 257 3.41 12.20 -21.65
CA THR A 257 2.42 11.22 -22.13
C THR A 257 1.76 10.44 -21.02
N ASP A 258 2.33 10.45 -19.82
CA ASP A 258 1.84 9.71 -18.67
C ASP A 258 0.44 10.17 -18.24
N GLU A 259 -0.47 9.21 -18.12
CA GLU A 259 -1.90 9.44 -17.94
C GLU A 259 -2.34 9.47 -16.46
N TYR A 260 -1.55 8.89 -15.55
CA TYR A 260 -1.84 8.87 -14.12
C TYR A 260 -0.66 9.35 -13.25
N PRO A 261 -0.44 10.66 -13.12
CA PRO A 261 0.71 11.20 -12.40
C PRO A 261 0.77 10.91 -10.89
N ALA A 262 -0.28 10.36 -10.29
CA ALA A 262 -0.35 10.15 -8.84
C ALA A 262 0.59 9.04 -8.33
N ASN A 263 1.03 8.12 -9.20
CA ASN A 263 2.00 7.07 -8.86
C ASN A 263 3.42 7.38 -9.39
N ASN A 264 3.67 8.58 -9.91
CA ASN A 264 4.98 9.00 -10.39
C ASN A 264 5.98 9.29 -9.27
N HIS A 265 5.62 9.06 -8.02
CA HIS A 265 6.43 9.37 -6.84
C HIS A 265 6.85 8.08 -6.12
N THR A 266 8.16 7.86 -5.95
CA THR A 266 8.66 6.69 -5.20
C THR A 266 8.31 6.78 -3.72
N LYS A 267 8.44 5.67 -2.99
CA LYS A 267 8.57 5.77 -1.53
C LYS A 267 9.82 6.57 -1.15
N ASP A 268 9.75 7.22 0.00
CA ASP A 268 10.87 7.97 0.57
C ASP A 268 11.99 7.03 1.05
N HIS A 269 13.23 7.30 0.65
CA HIS A 269 14.41 6.61 1.17
C HIS A 269 15.17 7.50 2.14
N PHE A 270 15.14 7.12 3.41
CA PHE A 270 15.91 7.79 4.46
C PHE A 270 17.42 7.66 4.23
N ILE A 271 18.13 8.78 4.39
CA ILE A 271 19.58 8.85 4.38
C ILE A 271 20.12 9.79 5.45
N ARG A 272 21.21 9.34 6.07
CA ARG A 272 22.03 10.12 6.98
C ARG A 272 23.31 10.64 6.30
N ILE A 273 23.49 11.96 6.27
CA ILE A 273 24.78 12.57 5.91
C ILE A 273 25.58 12.73 7.20
N GLU A 274 26.52 11.80 7.40
CA GLU A 274 27.28 11.68 8.64
C GLU A 274 28.13 12.94 8.88
N PRO A 275 28.17 13.47 10.12
CA PRO A 275 29.23 14.40 10.48
C PRO A 275 30.60 13.70 10.38
N GLU A 276 31.69 14.44 10.17
CA GLU A 276 33.06 13.93 10.27
C GLU A 276 33.45 13.59 11.74
N PHE A 277 32.65 12.77 12.41
CA PHE A 277 32.98 12.18 13.70
C PHE A 277 32.84 10.68 13.58
N ASP A 278 33.95 9.97 13.74
CA ASP A 278 33.94 8.53 13.91
C ASP A 278 33.34 8.22 15.29
N TYR A 279 32.20 7.54 15.31
CA TYR A 279 31.66 6.95 16.51
C TYR A 279 31.51 5.44 16.29
N SER A 280 31.82 4.67 17.31
CA SER A 280 31.85 3.21 17.24
C SER A 280 30.73 2.63 18.11
N VAL A 281 29.82 1.88 17.49
CA VAL A 281 28.65 1.29 18.16
C VAL A 281 28.81 -0.23 18.25
N LEU A 282 28.64 -0.79 19.44
CA LEU A 282 28.56 -2.23 19.67
C LEU A 282 27.13 -2.63 20.00
N LEU A 283 26.55 -3.56 19.22
CA LEU A 283 25.36 -4.31 19.60
C LEU A 283 25.78 -5.66 20.20
N TRP A 284 25.69 -5.76 21.52
CA TRP A 284 25.93 -7.00 22.24
C TRP A 284 24.63 -7.78 22.40
N ASP A 285 24.49 -8.84 21.61
CA ASP A 285 23.39 -9.78 21.74
C ASP A 285 23.59 -10.72 22.92
N ASN A 286 22.98 -10.37 24.07
CA ASN A 286 23.09 -11.10 25.32
C ASN A 286 21.74 -11.75 25.70
N ASP A 287 20.95 -12.14 24.70
CA ASP A 287 19.66 -12.77 24.90
C ASP A 287 19.72 -14.31 25.03
N ASN A 288 20.91 -14.90 24.85
CA ASN A 288 21.16 -16.34 24.83
C ASN A 288 20.46 -17.10 23.69
N GLY A 289 20.16 -16.42 22.58
CA GLY A 289 19.52 -17.01 21.40
C GLY A 289 18.06 -17.37 21.62
N ILE A 290 17.39 -16.72 22.58
CA ILE A 290 15.98 -17.00 22.87
C ILE A 290 15.11 -16.23 21.87
N GLU A 291 14.49 -16.95 20.94
CA GLU A 291 13.40 -16.43 20.10
C GLU A 291 12.22 -16.04 21.00
N THR A 292 12.02 -14.75 21.23
CA THR A 292 11.08 -14.25 22.25
C THR A 292 9.94 -13.39 21.71
N ILE A 293 10.03 -12.89 20.47
CA ILE A 293 9.09 -11.88 19.97
C ILE A 293 8.39 -12.40 18.72
N PHE A 294 7.06 -12.36 18.73
CA PHE A 294 6.25 -12.56 17.54
C PHE A 294 6.19 -11.22 16.81
N ASN A 295 6.75 -11.15 15.60
CA ASN A 295 6.68 -9.95 14.79
C ASN A 295 5.23 -9.77 14.30
N PRO A 296 4.50 -8.73 14.73
CA PRO A 296 3.10 -8.54 14.36
C PRO A 296 2.90 -8.25 12.88
N GLN A 297 3.94 -7.79 12.17
CA GLN A 297 3.89 -7.46 10.75
C GLN A 297 4.15 -8.67 9.85
N THR A 298 5.05 -9.59 10.26
CA THR A 298 5.39 -10.77 9.46
C THR A 298 4.70 -12.05 9.94
N GLY A 299 4.17 -12.06 11.17
CA GLY A 299 3.61 -13.25 11.80
C GLY A 299 4.64 -14.32 12.17
N VAL A 300 5.94 -13.98 12.11
CA VAL A 300 7.05 -14.91 12.36
C VAL A 300 7.69 -14.61 13.72
N LYS A 301 8.20 -15.65 14.39
CA LYS A 301 9.03 -15.47 15.60
C LYS A 301 10.42 -15.01 15.20
N GLU A 302 10.85 -13.90 15.78
CA GLU A 302 12.13 -13.26 15.51
C GLU A 302 12.92 -13.06 16.81
N GLN A 303 14.23 -12.93 16.67
CA GLN A 303 15.10 -12.60 17.79
C GLN A 303 15.03 -11.09 18.07
N ALA A 304 15.08 -10.71 19.35
CA ALA A 304 15.04 -9.30 19.72
C ALA A 304 16.21 -8.49 19.11
N SER A 305 17.36 -9.15 18.92
CA SER A 305 18.52 -8.56 18.27
C SER A 305 18.28 -8.25 16.80
N GLN A 306 17.50 -9.06 16.07
CA GLN A 306 17.18 -8.80 14.66
C GLN A 306 16.43 -7.47 14.48
N PHE A 307 15.50 -7.15 15.38
CA PHE A 307 14.79 -5.88 15.35
C PHE A 307 15.74 -4.68 15.54
N LEU A 308 16.65 -4.75 16.51
CA LEU A 308 17.63 -3.68 16.74
C LEU A 308 18.63 -3.55 15.59
N VAL A 309 19.09 -4.67 15.02
CA VAL A 309 19.92 -4.68 13.81
C VAL A 309 19.21 -3.95 12.68
N MET A 310 17.94 -4.28 12.43
CA MET A 310 17.14 -3.65 11.38
C MET A 310 16.91 -2.16 11.66
N ALA A 311 16.63 -1.78 12.90
CA ALA A 311 16.45 -0.39 13.29
C ALA A 311 17.73 0.45 13.09
N LEU A 312 18.89 -0.07 13.51
CA LEU A 312 20.18 0.60 13.33
C LEU A 312 20.55 0.70 11.85
N TYR A 313 20.34 -0.38 11.09
CA TYR A 313 20.55 -0.41 9.65
C TYR A 313 19.68 0.62 8.92
N ASN A 314 18.37 0.65 9.22
CA ASN A 314 17.44 1.60 8.63
C ASN A 314 17.74 3.05 9.02
N ALA A 315 18.35 3.27 10.19
CA ALA A 315 18.84 4.57 10.63
C ALA A 315 20.20 4.96 10.01
N GLY A 316 20.79 4.11 9.15
CA GLY A 316 22.11 4.33 8.55
C GLY A 316 23.26 4.30 9.56
N ILE A 317 23.06 3.72 10.74
CA ILE A 317 24.08 3.62 11.78
C ILE A 317 24.98 2.42 11.48
N GLN A 318 26.30 2.64 11.48
CA GLN A 318 27.28 1.57 11.42
C GLN A 318 27.51 0.99 12.83
N PHE A 319 27.54 -0.34 12.96
CA PHE A 319 27.72 -1.03 14.24
C PHE A 319 28.40 -2.39 14.07
N GLU A 320 29.04 -2.87 15.14
CA GLU A 320 29.51 -4.25 15.27
C GLU A 320 28.49 -5.06 16.09
N THR A 321 28.12 -6.26 15.63
CA THR A 321 27.27 -7.17 16.40
C THR A 321 28.09 -8.34 16.95
N VAL A 322 27.97 -8.60 18.25
CA VAL A 322 28.67 -9.70 18.92
C VAL A 322 27.74 -10.51 19.81
N GLN A 323 27.98 -11.82 19.90
CA GLN A 323 27.29 -12.72 20.85
C GLN A 323 28.00 -12.84 22.20
N SER A 324 29.18 -12.24 22.34
CA SER A 324 29.96 -12.25 23.58
C SER A 324 30.67 -10.92 23.70
N LEU A 325 30.51 -10.26 24.86
CA LEU A 325 31.11 -8.96 25.10
C LEU A 325 32.65 -9.05 24.98
N PRO A 326 33.30 -8.21 24.16
CA PRO A 326 34.74 -8.15 24.07
C PRO A 326 35.37 -7.78 25.42
N ASN A 327 36.59 -8.27 25.68
CA ASN A 327 37.31 -7.94 26.92
C ASN A 327 37.73 -6.47 27.00
N ASP A 328 37.80 -5.78 25.86
CA ASP A 328 38.07 -4.35 25.77
C ASP A 328 36.94 -3.69 24.97
N ILE A 329 36.23 -2.80 25.65
CA ILE A 329 35.12 -2.04 25.08
C ILE A 329 35.45 -0.54 24.99
N SER A 330 36.67 -0.15 25.31
CA SER A 330 37.08 1.27 25.33
C SER A 330 37.10 1.93 23.96
N GLY A 331 37.09 1.12 22.89
CA GLY A 331 36.98 1.58 21.51
C GLY A 331 35.55 1.78 21.01
N TYR A 332 34.53 1.62 21.87
CA TYR A 332 33.14 1.88 21.53
C TYR A 332 32.61 3.10 22.29
N ASP A 333 31.93 3.98 21.55
CA ASP A 333 31.28 5.17 22.10
C ASP A 333 29.86 4.86 22.61
N LEU A 334 29.22 3.83 22.04
CA LEU A 334 27.90 3.35 22.43
C LEU A 334 27.88 1.83 22.46
N ILE A 335 27.29 1.27 23.53
CA ILE A 335 27.02 -0.16 23.64
C ILE A 335 25.52 -0.34 23.85
N ILE A 336 24.89 -1.03 22.92
CA ILE A 336 23.49 -1.44 22.97
C ILE A 336 23.49 -2.93 23.33
N THR A 337 22.63 -3.35 24.26
CA THR A 337 22.54 -4.76 24.63
C THR A 337 21.09 -5.23 24.63
N THR A 338 20.86 -6.40 24.04
CA THR A 338 19.64 -7.17 24.26
C THR A 338 19.86 -8.04 25.49
N MET A 339 18.91 -8.06 26.42
CA MET A 339 18.98 -8.94 27.58
C MET A 339 17.84 -9.94 27.54
N GLY A 340 18.17 -11.21 27.62
CA GLY A 340 17.19 -12.28 27.79
C GLY A 340 16.73 -12.34 29.25
N THR A 341 15.43 -12.49 29.50
CA THR A 341 14.92 -12.79 30.84
C THR A 341 15.18 -14.26 31.15
N TYR A 342 16.14 -14.53 32.03
CA TYR A 342 16.32 -15.86 32.59
C TYR A 342 15.29 -16.07 33.72
N CYS A 343 14.22 -16.82 33.44
CA CYS A 343 13.34 -17.29 34.52
C CYS A 343 14.13 -18.31 35.35
N LEU A 344 14.55 -17.91 36.56
CA LEU A 344 15.06 -18.85 37.55
C LEU A 344 13.91 -19.80 37.94
N SER A 345 13.95 -21.03 37.44
CA SER A 345 13.03 -22.11 37.85
C SER A 345 13.39 -22.67 39.21
#